data_AF-A0A368LP68-F1
#
_entry.id   AF-A0A368LP68-F1
#
_cell.length_a   1.000
_cell.length_b   1.000
_cell.length_c   1.000
_cell.angle_alpha   90.00
_cell.angle_beta   90.00
_cell.angle_gamma   90.00
#
_symmetry.space_group_name_H-M   'P 1'
#
loop_
_entity.id
_entity.type
_entity.pdbx_description
1 polymer ?
#
loop_
_entity_poly.entity_id
_entity_poly.type
_entity_poly.pdbx_seq_one_letter_code
_entity_poly.pdbx_strand_id
1 'polypeptide(L)'
;MTNNQTDTDFSEIVTVQAITEVVDTTKLFDKSYKEGKISPIDQFLTNANKINLLWISDSDITREMSTIAFLGYMSAVESYIRALIRGIIQVDIHSQKNSSSKEITFGAALHHSKELLPEALMDEFSFVHIDNIKETFKSLLDINLALNEQTVHEFNNICQLRHCCVHRFGKLGAKNAMKLGIDTHSSLFEKPLSLTVPDLTLIAQNLRSIVKQINNCTYREILKRTYPIPRNKNQKREFASAGIKSMWANDYSEDKVLFRQYYNLFSTKVDALKSPSASTMYRKFIKIRSAEYAKKANKD
;
A
#
# COMPACT_ATOMS: atom_id res chain seq x y z
N MET A 1 -27.78 -65.01 11.38
CA MET A 1 -26.45 -64.39 11.40
C MET A 1 -26.10 -64.01 9.98
N THR A 2 -26.46 -62.80 9.55
CA THR A 2 -26.19 -62.31 8.19
C THR A 2 -25.01 -61.35 8.25
N ASN A 3 -23.84 -61.88 7.86
CA ASN A 3 -22.64 -61.11 7.60
C ASN A 3 -22.91 -60.17 6.42
N ASN A 4 -23.14 -58.89 6.68
CA ASN A 4 -22.95 -57.86 5.68
C ASN A 4 -21.45 -57.50 5.69
N GLN A 5 -20.67 -58.25 4.92
CA GLN A 5 -19.37 -57.76 4.45
C GLN A 5 -19.68 -56.54 3.56
N THR A 6 -19.44 -55.35 4.08
CA THR A 6 -19.34 -54.14 3.27
C THR A 6 -18.11 -54.32 2.38
N ASP A 7 -18.35 -54.58 1.10
CA ASP A 7 -17.38 -54.59 0.03
C ASP A 7 -16.82 -53.16 -0.09
N THR A 8 -15.82 -52.83 0.74
CA THR A 8 -15.13 -51.54 0.68
C THR A 8 -14.29 -51.54 -0.59
N ASP A 9 -14.70 -50.75 -1.58
CA ASP A 9 -13.92 -50.47 -2.77
C ASP A 9 -12.50 -50.05 -2.35
N PHE A 10 -11.47 -50.71 -2.89
CA PHE A 10 -10.06 -50.38 -2.62
C PHE A 10 -9.71 -48.93 -3.00
N SER A 11 -10.56 -48.29 -3.83
CA SER A 11 -10.45 -46.88 -4.20
C SER A 11 -10.90 -45.91 -3.09
N GLU A 12 -11.70 -46.37 -2.12
CA GLU A 12 -12.19 -45.56 -0.99
C GLU A 12 -11.24 -45.65 0.23
N ILE A 13 -9.98 -45.24 0.03
CA ILE A 13 -8.93 -45.30 1.06
C ILE A 13 -9.16 -44.35 2.26
N VAL A 14 -10.03 -43.35 2.11
CA VAL A 14 -10.41 -42.40 3.18
C VAL A 14 -11.91 -42.24 3.25
N THR A 15 -12.44 -42.11 4.47
CA THR A 15 -13.85 -41.79 4.67
C THR A 15 -14.13 -40.36 4.23
N VAL A 16 -15.06 -40.20 3.29
CA VAL A 16 -15.54 -38.89 2.86
C VAL A 16 -16.78 -38.53 3.68
N GLN A 17 -16.69 -37.45 4.43
CA GLN A 17 -17.88 -36.86 5.05
C GLN A 17 -18.61 -36.03 3.99
N ALA A 18 -19.89 -36.31 3.77
CA ALA A 18 -20.72 -35.52 2.85
C ALA A 18 -20.80 -34.07 3.34
N ILE A 19 -20.69 -33.10 2.42
CA ILE A 19 -20.94 -31.69 2.71
C ILE A 19 -22.46 -31.54 2.90
N THR A 20 -22.89 -31.38 4.15
CA THR A 20 -24.32 -31.27 4.49
C THR A 20 -24.82 -29.83 4.48
N GLU A 21 -23.91 -28.85 4.59
CA GLU A 21 -24.22 -27.43 4.62
C GLU A 21 -23.23 -26.66 3.76
N VAL A 22 -23.71 -25.61 3.08
CA VAL A 22 -22.86 -24.72 2.27
C VAL A 22 -22.61 -23.41 3.01
N VAL A 23 -21.40 -22.87 2.84
CA VAL A 23 -21.04 -21.57 3.41
C VAL A 23 -21.78 -20.45 2.68
N ASP A 24 -22.70 -19.78 3.37
CA ASP A 24 -23.36 -18.58 2.87
C ASP A 24 -22.43 -17.36 3.00
N THR A 25 -21.68 -17.09 1.94
CA THR A 25 -20.69 -16.01 1.91
C THR A 25 -21.31 -14.62 2.08
N THR A 26 -22.61 -14.45 1.82
CA THR A 26 -23.28 -13.14 1.95
C THR A 26 -23.43 -12.68 3.40
N LYS A 27 -23.26 -13.60 4.36
CA LYS A 27 -23.30 -13.35 5.81
C LYS A 27 -21.91 -13.11 6.42
N LEU A 28 -20.84 -13.36 5.68
CA LEU A 28 -19.47 -13.25 6.18
C LEU A 28 -18.88 -11.83 6.05
N PHE A 29 -19.61 -10.91 5.40
CA PHE A 29 -19.22 -9.51 5.25
C PHE A 29 -20.15 -8.60 6.06
N ASP A 30 -19.56 -7.65 6.78
CA ASP A 30 -20.31 -6.66 7.56
C ASP A 30 -20.93 -5.60 6.64
N LYS A 31 -22.22 -5.78 6.32
CA LYS A 31 -22.99 -4.83 5.50
C LYS A 31 -23.16 -3.46 6.17
N SER A 32 -22.96 -3.36 7.48
CA SER A 32 -23.08 -2.10 8.23
C SER A 32 -21.78 -1.31 8.27
N TYR A 33 -20.66 -1.94 7.89
CA TYR A 33 -19.35 -1.32 7.91
C TYR A 33 -19.30 -0.08 7.01
N LYS A 34 -18.74 1.00 7.54
CA LYS A 34 -18.45 2.24 6.81
C LYS A 34 -17.00 2.59 6.98
N GLU A 35 -16.31 2.80 5.87
CA GLU A 35 -14.91 3.20 5.86
C GLU A 35 -14.73 4.56 6.58
N GLY A 36 -13.78 4.61 7.51
CA GLY A 36 -13.48 5.82 8.27
C GLY A 36 -12.85 6.91 7.39
N LYS A 37 -13.16 8.18 7.66
CA LYS A 37 -12.55 9.35 6.99
C LYS A 37 -11.18 9.72 7.58
N ILE A 38 -10.26 8.75 7.61
CA ILE A 38 -8.88 8.94 8.05
C ILE A 38 -7.92 8.79 6.85
N SER A 39 -6.70 9.32 6.97
CA SER A 39 -5.71 9.24 5.90
C SER A 39 -5.26 7.78 5.68
N PRO A 40 -4.85 7.40 4.45
CA PRO A 40 -4.26 6.09 4.19
C PRO A 40 -3.18 5.68 5.20
N ILE A 41 -2.28 6.60 5.57
CA ILE A 41 -1.24 6.33 6.56
C ILE A 41 -1.83 6.05 7.96
N ASP A 42 -2.87 6.77 8.37
CA ASP A 42 -3.57 6.51 9.64
C ASP A 42 -4.33 5.18 9.60
N GLN A 43 -4.91 4.79 8.46
CA GLN A 43 -5.53 3.46 8.28
C GLN A 43 -4.51 2.36 8.49
N PHE A 44 -3.35 2.47 7.83
CA PHE A 44 -2.24 1.53 7.98
C PHE A 44 -1.77 1.40 9.43
N LEU A 45 -1.48 2.53 10.09
CA LEU A 45 -0.99 2.52 11.46
C LEU A 45 -2.03 1.94 12.42
N THR A 46 -3.32 2.26 12.21
CA THR A 46 -4.42 1.70 13.00
C THR A 46 -4.52 0.19 12.82
N ASN A 47 -4.46 -0.31 11.59
CA ASN A 47 -4.53 -1.74 11.31
C ASN A 47 -3.30 -2.47 11.86
N ALA A 48 -2.09 -1.93 11.66
CA ALA A 48 -0.87 -2.50 12.23
C ALA A 48 -0.92 -2.53 13.77
N ASN A 49 -1.44 -1.48 14.43
CA ASN A 49 -1.63 -1.46 15.87
C ASN A 49 -2.63 -2.54 16.33
N LYS A 50 -3.75 -2.72 15.62
CA LYS A 50 -4.73 -3.77 15.92
C LYS A 50 -4.11 -5.17 15.81
N ILE A 51 -3.27 -5.40 14.80
CA ILE A 51 -2.56 -6.68 14.64
C ILE A 51 -1.55 -6.90 15.78
N ASN A 52 -0.81 -5.86 16.18
CA ASN A 52 0.10 -5.97 17.33
C ASN A 52 -0.63 -6.40 18.60
N LEU A 53 -1.85 -5.90 18.85
CA LEU A 53 -2.63 -6.27 20.03
C LEU A 53 -2.99 -7.76 20.09
N LEU A 54 -2.88 -8.50 18.99
CA LEU A 54 -3.17 -9.94 18.95
C LEU A 54 -2.06 -10.81 19.55
N TRP A 55 -0.86 -10.26 19.76
CA TRP A 55 0.31 -11.06 20.20
C TRP A 55 1.28 -10.32 21.11
N ILE A 56 1.18 -8.99 21.26
CA ILE A 56 2.17 -8.19 22.00
C ILE A 56 2.24 -8.48 23.50
N SER A 57 1.20 -9.09 24.08
CA SER A 57 1.18 -9.54 25.48
C SER A 57 1.86 -10.89 25.69
N ASP A 58 2.12 -11.62 24.63
CA ASP A 58 2.52 -13.02 24.72
C ASP A 58 4.04 -13.11 24.75
N SER A 59 4.57 -13.86 25.72
CA SER A 59 6.01 -14.13 25.81
C SER A 59 6.49 -15.09 24.72
N ASP A 60 5.59 -15.92 24.21
CA ASP A 60 5.82 -16.86 23.14
C ASP A 60 4.62 -16.89 22.20
N ILE A 61 4.85 -17.09 20.90
CA ILE A 61 3.82 -17.05 19.86
C ILE A 61 3.93 -18.29 18.98
N THR A 62 2.79 -18.93 18.73
CA THR A 62 2.76 -20.09 17.83
C THR A 62 3.14 -19.68 16.41
N ARG A 63 3.77 -20.60 15.67
CA ARG A 63 4.16 -20.39 14.27
C ARG A 63 2.96 -20.02 13.38
N GLU A 64 1.81 -20.63 13.63
CA GLU A 64 0.57 -20.36 12.92
C GLU A 64 0.10 -18.92 13.18
N MET A 65 0.07 -18.49 14.44
CA MET A 65 -0.35 -17.14 14.81
C MET A 65 0.63 -16.08 14.30
N SER A 66 1.94 -16.34 14.40
CA SER A 66 2.96 -15.41 13.90
C SER A 66 2.91 -15.27 12.39
N THR A 67 2.65 -16.36 11.67
CA THR A 67 2.43 -16.33 10.21
C THR A 67 1.19 -15.53 9.84
N ILE A 68 0.07 -15.70 10.54
CA ILE A 68 -1.17 -14.95 10.30
C ILE A 68 -0.96 -13.45 10.60
N ALA A 69 -0.32 -13.11 11.72
CA ALA A 69 0.00 -11.73 12.06
C ALA A 69 0.89 -11.08 10.99
N PHE A 70 1.92 -11.79 10.54
CA PHE A 70 2.79 -11.34 9.45
C PHE A 70 2.01 -11.07 8.16
N LEU A 71 1.16 -12.00 7.72
CA LEU A 71 0.30 -11.81 6.55
C LEU A 71 -0.64 -10.62 6.73
N GLY A 72 -1.17 -10.40 7.94
CA GLY A 72 -1.97 -9.24 8.29
C GLY A 72 -1.25 -7.92 8.05
N TYR A 73 0.05 -7.81 8.40
CA TYR A 73 0.82 -6.59 8.12
C TYR A 73 0.96 -6.35 6.62
N MET A 74 1.19 -7.40 5.84
CA MET A 74 1.28 -7.28 4.38
C MET A 74 -0.05 -6.84 3.77
N SER A 75 -1.18 -7.36 4.27
CA SER A 75 -2.51 -6.88 3.87
C SER A 75 -2.74 -5.42 4.24
N ALA A 76 -2.22 -4.95 5.38
CA ALA A 76 -2.30 -3.54 5.77
C ALA A 76 -1.47 -2.63 4.86
N VAL A 77 -0.28 -3.07 4.41
CA VAL A 77 0.55 -2.35 3.44
C VAL A 77 -0.14 -2.24 2.09
N GLU A 78 -0.71 -3.35 1.58
CA GLU A 78 -1.46 -3.35 0.34
C GLU A 78 -2.69 -2.42 0.41
N SER A 79 -3.44 -2.49 1.52
CA SER A 79 -4.59 -1.59 1.75
C SER A 79 -4.18 -0.12 1.73
N TYR A 80 -3.02 0.21 2.30
CA TYR A 80 -2.46 1.56 2.25
C TYR A 80 -2.14 2.02 0.82
N ILE A 81 -1.46 1.18 0.04
CA ILE A 81 -1.10 1.49 -1.35
C ILE A 81 -2.36 1.80 -2.16
N ARG A 82 -3.37 0.92 -2.05
CA ARG A 82 -4.65 1.08 -2.74
C ARG A 82 -5.37 2.36 -2.32
N ALA A 83 -5.55 2.56 -1.01
CA ALA A 83 -6.21 3.75 -0.48
C ALA A 83 -5.50 5.05 -0.87
N LEU A 84 -4.17 5.04 -0.92
CA LEU A 84 -3.38 6.20 -1.32
C LEU A 84 -3.55 6.53 -2.80
N ILE A 85 -3.40 5.54 -3.68
CA ILE A 85 -3.57 5.72 -5.13
C ILE A 85 -4.98 6.22 -5.45
N ARG A 86 -6.01 5.58 -4.87
CA ARG A 86 -7.42 5.99 -4.99
C ARG A 86 -7.59 7.45 -4.58
N GLY A 87 -7.08 7.83 -3.41
CA GLY A 87 -7.17 9.20 -2.91
C GLY A 87 -6.48 10.21 -3.82
N ILE A 88 -5.31 9.89 -4.36
CA ILE A 88 -4.55 10.77 -5.25
C ILE A 88 -5.32 11.00 -6.57
N ILE A 89 -5.85 9.94 -7.19
CA ILE A 89 -6.61 10.06 -8.45
C ILE A 89 -7.83 10.98 -8.29
N GLN A 90 -8.44 11.02 -7.11
CA GLN A 90 -9.59 11.88 -6.84
C GLN A 90 -9.25 13.37 -6.69
N VAL A 91 -8.07 13.69 -6.14
CA VAL A 91 -7.70 15.09 -5.82
C VAL A 91 -6.72 15.70 -6.81
N ASP A 92 -5.95 14.88 -7.52
CA ASP A 92 -4.89 15.34 -8.40
C ASP A 92 -5.24 15.16 -9.87
N ILE A 93 -5.37 16.30 -10.57
CA ILE A 93 -5.77 16.34 -11.97
C ILE A 93 -4.78 15.63 -12.91
N HIS A 94 -3.49 15.62 -12.60
CA HIS A 94 -2.48 14.96 -13.43
C HIS A 94 -2.61 13.44 -13.33
N SER A 95 -2.74 12.93 -12.11
CA SER A 95 -3.02 11.51 -11.87
C SER A 95 -4.38 11.08 -12.44
N GLN A 96 -5.41 11.92 -12.36
CA GLN A 96 -6.69 11.64 -13.01
C GLN A 96 -6.57 11.52 -14.53
N LYS A 97 -5.86 12.45 -15.18
CA LYS A 97 -5.63 12.41 -16.63
C LYS A 97 -4.78 11.21 -17.04
N ASN A 98 -3.77 10.87 -16.24
CA ASN A 98 -2.91 9.73 -16.51
C ASN A 98 -3.66 8.39 -16.37
N SER A 99 -4.63 8.31 -15.45
CA SER A 99 -5.48 7.14 -15.26
C SER A 99 -6.71 7.09 -16.18
N SER A 100 -7.10 8.18 -16.84
CA SER A 100 -8.35 8.23 -17.62
C SER A 100 -8.37 7.35 -18.87
N SER A 101 -7.21 6.92 -19.36
CA SER A 101 -7.09 5.99 -20.49
C SER A 101 -7.05 4.52 -20.06
N LYS A 102 -7.12 4.23 -18.76
CA LYS A 102 -7.05 2.87 -18.23
C LYS A 102 -8.44 2.23 -18.26
N GLU A 103 -8.47 0.94 -18.55
CA GLU A 103 -9.69 0.16 -18.62
C GLU A 103 -10.11 -0.32 -17.22
N ILE A 104 -11.42 -0.47 -17.05
CA ILE A 104 -12.06 -1.11 -15.89
C ILE A 104 -13.07 -2.13 -16.41
N THR A 105 -13.39 -3.13 -15.60
CA THR A 105 -14.45 -4.08 -15.95
C THR A 105 -15.82 -3.39 -15.99
N PHE A 106 -16.72 -3.89 -16.85
CA PHE A 106 -18.09 -3.36 -16.92
C PHE A 106 -18.84 -3.51 -15.57
N GLY A 107 -18.58 -4.60 -14.83
CA GLY A 107 -19.14 -4.81 -13.50
C GLY A 107 -18.70 -3.73 -12.50
N ALA A 108 -17.42 -3.35 -12.50
CA ALA A 108 -16.94 -2.25 -11.67
C ALA A 108 -17.60 -0.92 -12.07
N ALA A 109 -17.74 -0.63 -13.37
CA ALA A 109 -18.41 0.57 -13.86
C ALA A 109 -19.89 0.65 -13.44
N LEU A 110 -20.59 -0.50 -13.36
CA LEU A 110 -22.01 -0.56 -12.99
C LEU A 110 -22.24 -0.48 -11.47
N HIS A 111 -21.35 -1.06 -10.67
CA HIS A 111 -21.60 -1.29 -9.24
C HIS A 111 -20.73 -0.46 -8.27
N HIS A 112 -19.61 0.11 -8.70
CA HIS A 112 -18.80 0.98 -7.83
C HIS A 112 -19.37 2.39 -7.75
N SER A 113 -19.26 3.01 -6.58
CA SER A 113 -19.44 4.46 -6.45
C SER A 113 -18.31 5.20 -7.16
N LYS A 114 -18.54 6.46 -7.53
CA LYS A 114 -17.53 7.30 -8.19
C LYS A 114 -16.25 7.41 -7.37
N GLU A 115 -16.38 7.44 -6.05
CA GLU A 115 -15.26 7.50 -5.12
C GLU A 115 -14.47 6.17 -5.08
N LEU A 116 -15.12 5.02 -5.19
CA LEU A 116 -14.46 3.71 -5.16
C LEU A 116 -14.03 3.22 -6.54
N LEU A 117 -14.47 3.85 -7.62
CA LEU A 117 -14.12 3.45 -8.98
C LEU A 117 -12.61 3.33 -9.23
N PRO A 118 -11.73 4.20 -8.68
CA PRO A 118 -10.28 4.02 -8.85
C PRO A 118 -9.73 2.74 -8.23
N GLU A 119 -10.44 2.05 -7.33
CA GLU A 119 -10.01 0.72 -6.85
C GLU A 119 -9.94 -0.30 -7.98
N ALA A 120 -10.90 -0.26 -8.90
CA ALA A 120 -10.95 -1.20 -10.02
C ALA A 120 -9.75 -1.08 -10.96
N LEU A 121 -9.06 0.06 -10.95
CA LEU A 121 -7.81 0.25 -11.70
C LEU A 121 -6.66 -0.59 -11.13
N MET A 122 -6.77 -1.09 -9.91
CA MET A 122 -5.71 -1.80 -9.19
C MET A 122 -5.98 -3.30 -9.04
N ASP A 123 -7.07 -3.83 -9.60
CA ASP A 123 -7.44 -5.24 -9.47
C ASP A 123 -6.40 -6.17 -10.12
N GLU A 124 -5.84 -5.75 -11.25
CA GLU A 124 -4.79 -6.48 -11.98
C GLU A 124 -3.37 -6.18 -11.49
N PHE A 125 -3.22 -5.24 -10.55
CA PHE A 125 -1.91 -4.88 -10.01
C PHE A 125 -1.54 -5.77 -8.83
N SER A 126 -0.31 -6.28 -8.87
CA SER A 126 0.28 -7.05 -7.79
C SER A 126 1.20 -6.18 -6.94
N PHE A 127 1.17 -6.34 -5.63
CA PHE A 127 2.06 -5.63 -4.69
C PHE A 127 3.07 -6.57 -4.01
N VAL A 128 3.46 -7.63 -4.73
CA VAL A 128 4.38 -8.68 -4.23
C VAL A 128 5.87 -8.33 -4.40
N HIS A 129 6.19 -7.16 -4.94
CA HIS A 129 7.55 -6.65 -5.08
C HIS A 129 7.53 -5.12 -5.12
N ILE A 130 8.61 -4.47 -4.68
CA ILE A 130 8.67 -2.99 -4.68
C ILE A 130 8.61 -2.41 -6.10
N ASP A 131 9.10 -3.15 -7.09
CA ASP A 131 9.08 -2.68 -8.47
C ASP A 131 7.68 -2.70 -9.06
N ASN A 132 6.82 -3.63 -8.65
CA ASN A 132 5.40 -3.59 -9.04
C ASN A 132 4.71 -2.36 -8.41
N ILE A 133 5.05 -1.99 -7.18
CA ILE A 133 4.56 -0.76 -6.55
C ILE A 133 5.04 0.47 -7.34
N LYS A 134 6.34 0.55 -7.66
CA LYS A 134 6.89 1.66 -8.47
C LYS A 134 6.21 1.76 -9.83
N GLU A 135 6.03 0.64 -10.51
CA GLU A 135 5.35 0.55 -11.80
C GLU A 135 3.89 1.01 -11.69
N THR A 136 3.17 0.59 -10.65
CA THR A 136 1.79 1.02 -10.40
C THR A 136 1.72 2.55 -10.22
N PHE A 137 2.60 3.12 -9.39
CA PHE A 137 2.66 4.57 -9.17
C PHE A 137 3.03 5.32 -10.45
N LYS A 138 3.91 4.77 -11.28
CA LYS A 138 4.26 5.36 -12.58
C LYS A 138 3.08 5.27 -13.55
N SER A 139 2.47 4.10 -13.69
CA SER A 139 1.42 3.81 -14.66
C SER A 139 0.10 4.53 -14.36
N LEU A 140 -0.28 4.64 -13.08
CA LEU A 140 -1.54 5.26 -12.67
C LEU A 140 -1.38 6.73 -12.28
N LEU A 141 -0.28 7.10 -11.62
CA LEU A 141 -0.12 8.44 -11.04
C LEU A 141 0.91 9.32 -11.75
N ASP A 142 1.72 8.76 -12.66
CA ASP A 142 2.92 9.38 -13.23
C ASP A 142 3.90 9.86 -12.14
N ILE A 143 4.12 9.02 -11.13
CA ILE A 143 5.03 9.30 -10.01
C ILE A 143 6.19 8.30 -10.02
N ASN A 144 7.41 8.82 -10.03
CA ASN A 144 8.62 8.02 -9.83
C ASN A 144 8.91 7.89 -8.33
N LEU A 145 8.68 6.71 -7.76
CA LEU A 145 9.00 6.44 -6.35
C LEU A 145 10.51 6.21 -6.15
N ALA A 146 11.22 7.30 -5.85
CA ALA A 146 12.63 7.28 -5.48
C ALA A 146 12.79 6.88 -4.00
N LEU A 147 12.93 5.58 -3.76
CA LEU A 147 13.22 4.98 -2.46
C LEU A 147 14.71 4.64 -2.36
N ASN A 148 15.29 4.66 -1.16
CA ASN A 148 16.68 4.21 -0.97
C ASN A 148 16.81 2.70 -1.17
N GLU A 149 18.01 2.26 -1.53
CA GLU A 149 18.30 0.85 -1.85
C GLU A 149 18.01 -0.10 -0.69
N GLN A 150 18.31 0.31 0.55
CA GLN A 150 18.03 -0.49 1.74
C GLN A 150 16.54 -0.79 1.90
N THR A 151 15.69 0.20 1.64
CA THR A 151 14.22 0.08 1.72
C THR A 151 13.67 -0.82 0.62
N VAL A 152 14.23 -0.70 -0.58
CA VAL A 152 13.91 -1.57 -1.74
C VAL A 152 14.28 -3.02 -1.41
N HIS A 153 15.50 -3.25 -0.93
CA HIS A 153 16.00 -4.57 -0.59
C HIS A 153 15.19 -5.21 0.56
N GLU A 154 14.97 -4.48 1.65
CA GLU A 154 14.23 -4.98 2.81
C GLU A 154 12.80 -5.37 2.46
N PHE A 155 12.08 -4.51 1.71
CA PHE A 155 10.73 -4.83 1.29
C PHE A 155 10.69 -6.09 0.41
N ASN A 156 11.64 -6.23 -0.51
CA ASN A 156 11.71 -7.39 -1.39
C ASN A 156 11.99 -8.70 -0.62
N ASN A 157 12.83 -8.65 0.43
CA ASN A 157 13.05 -9.78 1.33
C ASN A 157 11.77 -10.17 2.06
N ILE A 158 11.07 -9.20 2.66
CA ILE A 158 9.79 -9.42 3.33
C ILE A 158 8.76 -10.02 2.34
N CYS A 159 8.74 -9.55 1.10
CA CYS A 159 7.90 -10.13 0.05
C CYS A 159 8.25 -11.59 -0.27
N GLN A 160 9.53 -11.98 -0.24
CA GLN A 160 9.90 -13.40 -0.39
C GLN A 160 9.40 -14.25 0.77
N LEU A 161 9.46 -13.73 2.00
CA LEU A 161 8.88 -14.40 3.16
C LEU A 161 7.36 -14.54 3.02
N ARG A 162 6.66 -13.48 2.60
CA ARG A 162 5.21 -13.52 2.32
C ARG A 162 4.88 -14.61 1.30
N HIS A 163 5.68 -14.72 0.24
CA HIS A 163 5.50 -15.76 -0.77
C HIS A 163 5.60 -17.16 -0.14
N CYS A 164 6.57 -17.39 0.75
CA CYS A 164 6.69 -18.65 1.49
C CYS A 164 5.49 -18.90 2.43
N CYS A 165 4.93 -17.87 3.06
CA CYS A 165 3.77 -18.06 3.94
C CYS A 165 2.50 -18.42 3.16
N VAL A 166 2.23 -17.70 2.07
CA VAL A 166 1.03 -17.91 1.24
C VAL A 166 1.10 -19.23 0.48
N HIS A 167 2.30 -19.67 0.08
CA HIS A 167 2.50 -20.88 -0.70
C HIS A 167 3.26 -21.93 0.09
N ARG A 168 2.77 -23.17 0.08
CA ARG A 168 3.49 -24.31 0.71
C ARG A 168 3.64 -24.18 2.22
N PHE A 169 2.73 -23.45 2.88
CA PHE A 169 2.59 -23.39 4.34
C PHE A 169 3.88 -22.96 5.06
N GLY A 170 4.53 -21.91 4.56
CA GLY A 170 5.73 -21.35 5.17
C GLY A 170 7.05 -21.98 4.72
N LYS A 171 7.04 -23.04 3.91
CA LYS A 171 8.26 -23.76 3.52
C LYS A 171 9.12 -22.96 2.55
N LEU A 172 10.41 -22.85 2.85
CA LEU A 172 11.38 -22.18 1.97
C LEU A 172 11.64 -22.99 0.70
N GLY A 173 11.21 -22.46 -0.45
CA GLY A 173 11.52 -23.02 -1.76
C GLY A 173 12.83 -22.49 -2.35
N ALA A 174 13.42 -23.25 -3.27
CA ALA A 174 14.69 -22.89 -3.92
C ALA A 174 14.66 -21.51 -4.60
N LYS A 175 13.57 -21.15 -5.30
CA LYS A 175 13.42 -19.84 -5.96
C LYS A 175 13.47 -18.66 -4.97
N ASN A 176 12.83 -18.81 -3.81
CA ASN A 176 12.83 -17.80 -2.77
C ASN A 176 14.21 -17.70 -2.10
N ALA A 177 14.83 -18.83 -1.81
CA ALA A 177 16.17 -18.88 -1.24
C ALA A 177 17.23 -18.26 -2.16
N MET A 178 17.15 -18.46 -3.48
CA MET A 178 18.04 -17.79 -4.43
C MET A 178 17.94 -16.26 -4.35
N LYS A 179 16.73 -15.73 -4.14
CA LYS A 179 16.51 -14.27 -4.00
C LYS A 179 16.95 -13.73 -2.63
N LEU A 180 16.84 -14.53 -1.58
CA LEU A 180 17.29 -14.18 -0.22
C LEU A 180 18.81 -14.37 -0.02
N GLY A 181 19.47 -15.13 -0.91
CA GLY A 181 20.89 -15.47 -0.85
C GLY A 181 21.08 -16.98 -0.63
N ILE A 182 21.39 -17.72 -1.70
CA ILE A 182 21.43 -19.19 -1.66
C ILE A 182 22.48 -19.75 -0.70
N ASP A 183 23.65 -19.10 -0.61
CA ASP A 183 24.78 -19.59 0.17
C ASP A 183 24.44 -19.71 1.67
N THR A 184 23.61 -18.79 2.17
CA THR A 184 23.17 -18.76 3.56
C THR A 184 21.87 -19.52 3.82
N HIS A 185 21.08 -19.83 2.77
CA HIS A 185 19.72 -20.38 2.90
C HIS A 185 19.56 -21.81 2.38
N SER A 186 20.57 -22.40 1.73
CA SER A 186 20.49 -23.75 1.15
C SER A 186 20.17 -24.84 2.20
N SER A 187 20.72 -24.72 3.41
CA SER A 187 20.45 -25.63 4.53
C SER A 187 19.02 -25.52 5.09
N LEU A 188 18.29 -24.46 4.71
CA LEU A 188 16.93 -24.15 5.18
C LEU A 188 15.84 -24.58 4.19
N PHE A 189 16.20 -25.27 3.11
CA PHE A 189 15.22 -25.76 2.13
C PHE A 189 14.15 -26.64 2.77
N GLU A 190 12.89 -26.40 2.36
CA GLU A 190 11.70 -27.09 2.86
C GLU A 190 11.44 -26.92 4.37
N LYS A 191 12.27 -26.15 5.09
CA LYS A 191 12.03 -25.80 6.48
C LYS A 191 10.94 -24.73 6.54
N PRO A 192 9.97 -24.85 7.47
CA PRO A 192 8.92 -23.87 7.63
C PRO A 192 9.49 -22.58 8.23
N LEU A 193 8.96 -21.44 7.80
CA LEU A 193 9.19 -20.17 8.46
C LEU A 193 8.74 -20.26 9.92
N SER A 194 9.59 -19.77 10.82
CA SER A 194 9.31 -19.65 12.24
C SER A 194 9.66 -18.24 12.66
N LEU A 195 8.66 -17.45 13.06
CA LEU A 195 8.83 -16.06 13.49
C LEU A 195 8.62 -15.97 14.99
N THR A 196 9.60 -15.40 15.68
CA THR A 196 9.52 -15.05 17.10
C THR A 196 8.89 -13.67 17.30
N VAL A 197 8.56 -13.32 18.54
CA VAL A 197 8.07 -11.99 18.92
C VAL A 197 9.04 -10.86 18.50
N PRO A 198 10.38 -10.97 18.70
CA PRO A 198 11.35 -10.04 18.12
C PRO A 198 11.28 -9.91 16.61
N ASP A 199 11.15 -11.02 15.88
CA ASP A 199 11.10 -11.01 14.40
C ASP A 199 9.86 -10.25 13.90
N LEU A 200 8.69 -10.52 14.49
CA LEU A 200 7.45 -9.81 14.17
C LEU A 200 7.54 -8.32 14.49
N THR A 201 8.13 -7.98 15.63
CA THR A 201 8.36 -6.59 16.02
C THR A 201 9.21 -5.87 14.97
N LEU A 202 10.31 -6.49 14.54
CA LEU A 202 11.20 -5.93 13.53
C LEU A 202 10.50 -5.78 12.17
N ILE A 203 9.78 -6.81 11.71
CA ILE A 203 9.01 -6.77 10.46
C ILE A 203 7.98 -5.63 10.51
N ALA A 204 7.22 -5.52 11.61
CA ALA A 204 6.22 -4.46 11.76
C ALA A 204 6.86 -3.06 11.74
N GLN A 205 8.03 -2.88 12.37
CA GLN A 205 8.78 -1.62 12.35
C GLN A 205 9.33 -1.28 10.96
N ASN A 206 9.88 -2.27 10.25
CA ASN A 206 10.41 -2.11 8.89
C ASN A 206 9.29 -1.73 7.93
N LEU A 207 8.16 -2.44 7.96
CA LEU A 207 6.99 -2.13 7.13
C LEU A 207 6.43 -0.74 7.42
N ARG A 208 6.39 -0.30 8.70
CA ARG A 208 6.02 1.08 9.04
C ARG A 208 6.96 2.10 8.42
N SER A 209 8.26 1.84 8.47
CA SER A 209 9.27 2.74 7.90
C SER A 209 9.17 2.80 6.38
N ILE A 210 8.98 1.67 5.71
CA ILE A 210 8.79 1.57 4.26
C ILE A 210 7.54 2.35 3.82
N VAL A 211 6.40 2.13 4.48
CA VAL A 211 5.15 2.84 4.19
C VAL A 211 5.31 4.36 4.37
N LYS A 212 5.95 4.81 5.46
CA LYS A 212 6.23 6.24 5.69
C LYS A 212 7.14 6.84 4.60
N GLN A 213 8.10 6.08 4.10
CA GLN A 213 8.96 6.53 3.00
C GLN A 213 8.19 6.66 1.69
N ILE A 214 7.33 5.69 1.36
CA ILE A 214 6.43 5.79 0.20
C ILE A 214 5.52 7.02 0.34
N ASN A 215 4.93 7.23 1.53
CA ASN A 215 4.06 8.38 1.83
C ASN A 215 4.79 9.71 1.55
N ASN A 216 5.96 9.87 2.14
CA ASN A 216 6.75 11.10 2.04
C ASN A 216 7.28 11.34 0.63
N CYS A 217 7.73 10.28 -0.06
CA CYS A 217 8.16 10.38 -1.45
C CYS A 217 7.01 10.84 -2.34
N THR A 218 5.85 10.21 -2.21
CA THR A 218 4.66 10.52 -3.01
C THR A 218 4.17 11.94 -2.77
N TYR A 219 4.04 12.35 -1.50
CA TYR A 219 3.66 13.70 -1.12
C TYR A 219 4.58 14.75 -1.77
N ARG A 220 5.89 14.52 -1.69
CA ARG A 220 6.90 15.40 -2.26
C ARG A 220 6.77 15.51 -3.78
N GLU A 221 6.67 14.39 -4.50
CA GLU A 221 6.63 14.41 -5.96
C GLU A 221 5.33 15.04 -6.48
N ILE A 222 4.20 14.81 -5.83
CA ILE A 222 2.93 15.47 -6.15
C ILE A 222 3.07 16.98 -5.95
N LEU A 223 3.51 17.44 -4.78
CA LEU A 223 3.62 18.88 -4.56
C LEU A 223 4.62 19.54 -5.51
N LYS A 224 5.73 18.87 -5.83
CA LYS A 224 6.72 19.39 -6.79
C LYS A 224 6.11 19.68 -8.16
N ARG A 225 5.25 18.79 -8.70
CA ARG A 225 4.63 18.97 -10.03
C ARG A 225 3.54 20.05 -10.08
N THR A 226 3.01 20.46 -8.93
CA THR A 226 2.00 21.54 -8.83
C THR A 226 2.59 22.96 -8.82
N TYR A 227 3.92 23.10 -8.96
CA TYR A 227 4.68 24.34 -8.89
C TYR A 227 5.61 24.45 -10.13
N PRO A 228 5.99 25.62 -10.69
CA PRO A 228 5.92 27.04 -10.23
C PRO A 228 4.60 27.79 -10.29
N ILE A 229 4.55 28.93 -9.57
CA ILE A 229 3.46 29.92 -9.61
C ILE A 229 3.70 30.91 -10.75
N PRO A 230 2.80 31.01 -11.75
CA PRO A 230 2.98 31.90 -12.88
C PRO A 230 2.79 33.35 -12.45
N ARG A 231 3.74 34.21 -12.84
CA ARG A 231 3.71 35.65 -12.56
C ARG A 231 2.74 36.42 -13.47
N ASN A 232 2.42 35.86 -14.63
CA ASN A 232 1.54 36.48 -15.63
C ASN A 232 0.83 35.44 -16.52
N LYS A 233 -0.09 35.90 -17.36
CA LYS A 233 -0.87 35.02 -18.26
C LYS A 233 -0.01 34.25 -19.27
N ASN A 234 1.10 34.83 -19.73
CA ASN A 234 1.99 34.17 -20.69
C ASN A 234 2.73 33.01 -20.05
N GLN A 235 3.31 33.24 -18.87
CA GLN A 235 3.98 32.20 -18.09
C GLN A 235 3.00 31.10 -17.64
N LYS A 236 1.74 31.45 -17.35
CA LYS A 236 0.69 30.46 -17.08
C LYS A 236 0.44 29.54 -18.28
N ARG A 237 0.42 30.08 -19.50
CA ARG A 237 0.27 29.30 -20.74
C ARG A 237 1.49 28.43 -21.00
N GLU A 238 2.69 28.98 -20.84
CA GLU A 238 3.96 28.25 -20.96
C GLU A 238 4.01 27.05 -20.00
N PHE A 239 3.71 27.27 -18.72
CA PHE A 239 3.64 26.21 -17.72
C PHE A 239 2.58 25.17 -18.06
N ALA A 240 1.38 25.60 -18.48
CA ALA A 240 0.33 24.68 -18.89
C ALA A 240 0.74 23.81 -20.08
N SER A 241 1.44 24.37 -21.07
CA SER A 241 2.00 23.62 -22.21
C SER A 241 3.09 22.64 -21.78
N ALA A 242 3.84 22.94 -20.72
CA ALA A 242 4.81 22.05 -20.10
C ALA A 242 4.18 21.04 -19.10
N GLY A 243 2.85 20.94 -19.05
CA GLY A 243 2.13 20.05 -18.13
C GLY A 243 2.06 20.54 -16.68
N ILE A 244 2.58 21.73 -16.39
CA ILE A 244 2.57 22.35 -15.07
C ILE A 244 1.32 23.22 -14.95
N LYS A 245 0.31 22.69 -14.26
CA LYS A 245 -0.87 23.48 -13.88
C LYS A 245 -0.65 24.04 -12.49
N SER A 246 -0.03 25.22 -12.44
CA SER A 246 0.08 25.93 -11.18
C SER A 246 -1.29 26.19 -10.58
N MET A 247 -1.43 25.79 -9.32
CA MET A 247 -2.70 25.84 -8.60
C MET A 247 -2.64 26.68 -7.33
N TRP A 248 -1.52 27.36 -7.10
CA TRP A 248 -1.24 28.08 -5.85
C TRP A 248 -1.19 29.58 -6.06
N ALA A 249 -1.78 30.33 -5.14
CA ALA A 249 -1.77 31.79 -5.09
C ALA A 249 -0.58 32.37 -4.30
N ASN A 250 0.21 31.52 -3.63
CA ASN A 250 1.23 31.93 -2.64
C ASN A 250 0.63 32.56 -1.37
N ASP A 251 -0.67 32.37 -1.14
CA ASP A 251 -1.36 32.74 0.09
C ASP A 251 -2.08 31.52 0.66
N TYR A 252 -1.83 31.22 1.94
CA TYR A 252 -2.44 30.05 2.56
C TYR A 252 -3.95 30.21 2.69
N SER A 253 -4.48 31.41 2.92
CA SER A 253 -5.92 31.61 3.12
C SER A 253 -6.69 31.30 1.83
N GLU A 254 -6.12 31.68 0.68
CA GLU A 254 -6.64 31.34 -0.65
C GLU A 254 -6.46 29.85 -0.98
N ASP A 255 -5.28 29.28 -0.72
CA ASP A 255 -4.95 27.90 -1.13
C ASP A 255 -5.42 26.82 -0.13
N LYS A 256 -5.91 27.22 1.05
CA LYS A 256 -6.21 26.32 2.19
C LYS A 256 -7.11 25.15 1.81
N VAL A 257 -8.16 25.39 1.02
CA VAL A 257 -9.14 24.35 0.68
C VAL A 257 -8.49 23.27 -0.16
N LEU A 258 -7.81 23.65 -1.24
CA LEU A 258 -7.13 22.73 -2.15
C LEU A 258 -5.95 22.05 -1.46
N PHE A 259 -5.09 22.81 -0.77
CA PHE A 259 -3.94 22.25 -0.07
C PHE A 259 -4.36 21.21 0.98
N ARG A 260 -5.49 21.43 1.67
CA ARG A 260 -6.03 20.46 2.62
C ARG A 260 -6.43 19.14 1.99
N GLN A 261 -6.89 19.13 0.74
CA GLN A 261 -7.21 17.87 0.04
C GLN A 261 -5.97 17.00 -0.08
N TYR A 262 -4.85 17.58 -0.52
CA TYR A 262 -3.56 16.89 -0.54
C TYR A 262 -3.08 16.55 0.87
N TYR A 263 -2.98 17.54 1.77
CA TYR A 263 -2.48 17.34 3.13
C TYR A 263 -3.20 16.20 3.87
N ASN A 264 -4.53 16.13 3.77
CA ASN A 264 -5.31 15.11 4.46
C ASN A 264 -5.03 13.67 3.97
N LEU A 265 -4.53 13.49 2.75
CA LEU A 265 -4.14 12.16 2.24
C LEU A 265 -2.83 11.66 2.85
N PHE A 266 -1.91 12.57 3.20
CA PHE A 266 -0.55 12.20 3.62
C PHE A 266 -0.27 12.43 5.10
N SER A 267 -1.08 13.27 5.76
CA SER A 267 -0.87 13.60 7.16
C SER A 267 -1.28 12.44 8.07
N THR A 268 -0.49 12.22 9.13
CA THR A 268 -0.85 11.31 10.21
C THR A 268 -1.24 12.06 11.48
N LYS A 269 -2.30 11.58 12.12
CA LYS A 269 -2.75 12.02 13.45
C LYS A 269 -2.56 10.96 14.53
N VAL A 270 -2.32 9.70 14.13
CA VAL A 270 -2.24 8.54 15.05
C VAL A 270 -0.81 8.07 15.29
N ASP A 271 0.15 8.47 14.47
CA ASP A 271 1.57 8.17 14.70
C ASP A 271 2.08 8.86 15.98
N ALA A 272 3.13 8.28 16.58
CA ALA A 272 3.76 8.85 17.77
C ALA A 272 4.25 10.29 17.52
N LEU A 273 4.79 10.52 16.32
CA LEU A 273 5.12 11.86 15.82
C LEU A 273 4.06 12.29 14.80
N LYS A 274 3.13 13.13 15.26
CA LYS A 274 2.06 13.67 14.43
C LYS A 274 2.61 14.60 13.35
N SER A 275 1.92 14.65 12.22
CA SER A 275 2.27 15.60 11.15
C SER A 275 2.12 17.05 11.62
N PRO A 276 3.02 17.98 11.21
CA PRO A 276 2.81 19.40 11.43
C PRO A 276 1.50 19.88 10.80
N SER A 277 0.99 21.02 11.27
CA SER A 277 -0.27 21.56 10.73
C SER A 277 -0.20 21.85 9.22
N ALA A 278 -1.36 21.83 8.56
CA ALA A 278 -1.46 22.13 7.13
C ALA A 278 -0.86 23.51 6.77
N SER A 279 -1.09 24.54 7.59
CA SER A 279 -0.53 25.88 7.34
C SER A 279 1.00 25.88 7.44
N THR A 280 1.56 25.17 8.41
CA THR A 280 3.01 25.00 8.57
C THR A 280 3.60 24.29 7.35
N MET A 281 2.97 23.21 6.90
CA MET A 281 3.44 22.43 5.75
C MET A 281 3.34 23.22 4.43
N TYR A 282 2.25 23.95 4.22
CA TYR A 282 2.09 24.83 3.06
C TYR A 282 3.18 25.90 3.01
N ARG A 283 3.42 26.62 4.10
CA ARG A 283 4.47 27.67 4.17
C ARG A 283 5.85 27.10 3.89
N LYS A 284 6.16 25.90 4.41
CA LYS A 284 7.42 25.19 4.11
C LYS A 284 7.53 24.83 2.64
N PHE A 285 6.47 24.27 2.07
CA PHE A 285 6.40 23.90 0.65
C PHE A 285 6.70 25.10 -0.25
N ILE A 286 5.93 26.18 -0.09
CA ILE A 286 6.11 27.43 -0.84
C ILE A 286 7.53 27.97 -0.71
N LYS A 287 8.03 28.14 0.54
CA LYS A 287 9.36 28.70 0.80
C LYS A 287 10.47 27.92 0.07
N ILE A 288 10.45 26.59 0.18
CA ILE A 288 11.48 25.73 -0.42
C ILE A 288 11.41 25.81 -1.95
N ARG A 289 10.21 25.69 -2.53
CA ARG A 289 10.04 25.68 -3.99
C ARG A 289 10.34 27.01 -4.65
N SER A 290 9.99 28.13 -4.00
CA SER A 290 10.39 29.45 -4.48
C SER A 290 11.90 29.64 -4.48
N ALA A 291 12.61 29.16 -3.45
CA ALA A 291 14.07 29.22 -3.41
C ALA A 291 14.74 28.33 -4.47
N GLU A 292 14.24 27.11 -4.69
CA GLU A 292 14.75 26.21 -5.73
C GLU A 292 14.53 26.76 -7.14
N TYR A 293 13.38 27.38 -7.39
CA TYR A 293 13.06 27.97 -8.68
C TYR A 293 13.91 29.21 -8.97
N ALA A 294 14.12 30.08 -7.98
CA ALA A 294 15.03 31.22 -8.11
C ALA A 294 16.47 30.79 -8.42
N LYS A 295 16.96 29.71 -7.79
CA LYS A 295 18.29 29.16 -8.08
C LYS A 295 18.44 28.61 -9.50
N LYS A 296 17.38 28.01 -10.06
CA LYS A 296 17.40 27.52 -11.46
C LYS A 296 17.43 28.67 -12.45
N ALA A 297 16.58 29.69 -12.24
CA ALA A 297 16.53 30.87 -13.10
C ALA A 297 17.84 31.69 -13.12
N ASN A 298 18.71 31.54 -12.13
CA ASN A 298 20.03 32.20 -12.09
C ASN A 298 21.16 31.36 -12.70
N LYS A 299 20.88 30.13 -13.16
CA LYS A 299 21.85 29.22 -13.80
C LYS A 299 21.67 29.12 -15.32
N ASP A 300 20.53 29.60 -15.82
CA ASP A 300 20.18 29.73 -17.23
C ASP A 300 20.40 31.19 -17.67
#